data_AF-A0A7Y2D3B9-F1
#
_entry.id   AF-A0A7Y2D3B9-F1
#
_cell.length_a   1.000
_cell.length_b   1.000
_cell.length_c   1.000
_cell.angle_alpha   90.00
_cell.angle_beta   90.00
_cell.angle_gamma   90.00
#
_symmetry.space_group_name_H-M   'P 1'
#
loop_
_entity.id
_entity.type
_entity.pdbx_description
1 polymer ?
#
loop_
_entity_poly.entity_id
_entity_poly.type
_entity_poly.pdbx_seq_one_letter_code
_entity_poly.pdbx_strand_id
1 'polypeptide(L)'
;AENGNAYASLKTLTKAQLHYFSLNGRYARLDELNASEGNTLGTTNGNQIRRGVFTLAMSPSTPTDAELRDNFEVIATKAATVSNTPCVLSVDASGYVDDVFNYGCVEF
;
A
#
# COMPACT_ATOMS: atom_id res chain seq x y z
N ALA A 1 9.74 13.28 8.77
CA ALA A 1 10.01 13.26 7.30
C ALA A 1 9.64 11.93 6.63
N GLU A 2 10.07 10.76 7.16
CA GLU A 2 9.81 9.45 6.51
C GLU A 2 8.34 9.01 6.51
N ASN A 3 7.59 9.29 7.59
CA ASN A 3 6.19 8.85 7.69
C ASN A 3 5.28 9.65 6.76
N GLY A 4 5.51 10.96 6.59
CA GLY A 4 4.81 11.77 5.58
C GLY A 4 5.03 11.25 4.15
N ASN A 5 6.19 10.66 3.86
CA ASN A 5 6.45 10.00 2.59
C ASN A 5 5.65 8.69 2.45
N ALA A 6 5.41 7.96 3.54
CA ALA A 6 4.55 6.78 3.55
C ALA A 6 3.08 7.13 3.26
N TYR A 7 2.52 8.16 3.92
CA TYR A 7 1.16 8.63 3.62
C TYR A 7 1.02 9.13 2.18
N ALA A 8 2.00 9.88 1.68
CA ALA A 8 2.01 10.31 0.28
C ALA A 8 2.04 9.10 -0.67
N SER A 9 2.82 8.07 -0.34
CA SER A 9 2.91 6.84 -1.10
C SER A 9 1.58 6.06 -1.12
N LEU A 10 0.91 5.94 0.03
CA LEU A 10 -0.40 5.30 0.12
C LEU A 10 -1.46 6.07 -0.67
N LYS A 11 -1.45 7.41 -0.61
CA LYS A 11 -2.36 8.25 -1.43
C LYS A 11 -2.12 8.07 -2.93
N THR A 12 -0.87 8.01 -3.38
CA THR A 12 -0.55 7.71 -4.79
C THR A 12 -1.05 6.32 -5.17
N LEU A 13 -0.85 5.33 -4.31
CA LEU A 13 -1.33 3.96 -4.52
C LEU A 13 -2.86 3.91 -4.63
N THR A 14 -3.61 4.57 -3.74
CA THR A 14 -5.07 4.65 -3.80
C THR A 14 -5.54 5.28 -5.11
N LYS A 15 -4.88 6.35 -5.57
CA LYS A 15 -5.22 6.97 -6.87
C LYS A 15 -5.01 6.03 -8.04
N ALA A 16 -3.89 5.30 -8.04
CA ALA A 16 -3.60 4.29 -9.06
C ALA A 16 -4.66 3.17 -9.02
N GLN A 17 -5.07 2.72 -7.82
CA GLN A 17 -6.13 1.72 -7.65
C GLN A 17 -7.46 2.18 -8.24
N LEU A 18 -7.87 3.41 -7.96
CA LEU A 18 -9.10 3.99 -8.52
C LEU A 18 -9.04 4.14 -10.05
N HIS A 19 -7.88 4.52 -10.58
CA HIS A 19 -7.66 4.59 -12.02
C HIS A 19 -7.77 3.20 -12.66
N TYR A 20 -7.13 2.19 -12.07
CA TYR A 20 -7.20 0.82 -12.55
C TYR A 20 -8.64 0.28 -12.49
N PHE A 21 -9.35 0.53 -11.40
CA PHE A 21 -10.77 0.18 -11.25
C PHE A 21 -11.63 0.80 -12.35
N SER A 22 -11.40 2.07 -12.68
CA SER A 22 -12.17 2.78 -13.72
C SER A 22 -11.97 2.18 -15.11
N LEU A 23 -10.85 1.49 -15.36
CA LEU A 23 -10.54 0.86 -16.64
C LEU A 23 -10.92 -0.62 -16.70
N ASN A 24 -10.85 -1.34 -15.57
CA ASN A 24 -10.96 -2.81 -15.53
C ASN A 24 -12.18 -3.32 -14.75
N GLY A 25 -12.91 -2.44 -14.05
CA GLY A 25 -14.06 -2.80 -13.22
C GLY A 25 -13.72 -3.58 -11.95
N ARG A 26 -12.44 -3.61 -11.56
CA ARG A 26 -11.94 -4.14 -10.27
C ARG A 26 -10.65 -3.44 -9.86
N TYR A 27 -10.32 -3.45 -8.59
CA TYR A 27 -9.01 -3.04 -8.08
C TYR A 27 -7.91 -3.99 -8.57
N ALA A 28 -6.68 -3.48 -8.65
CA ALA A 28 -5.52 -4.24 -9.08
C ALA A 28 -4.86 -4.95 -7.91
N ARG A 29 -4.27 -6.12 -8.18
CA ARG A 29 -3.22 -6.67 -7.30
C ARG A 29 -2.00 -5.75 -7.33
N LEU A 30 -1.12 -5.82 -6.32
CA LEU A 30 0.02 -4.91 -6.24
C LEU A 30 0.99 -5.03 -7.41
N ASP A 31 1.25 -6.24 -7.89
CA ASP A 31 2.08 -6.49 -9.06
C ASP A 31 1.46 -5.92 -10.34
N GLU A 32 0.15 -6.14 -10.56
CA GLU A 32 -0.62 -5.56 -11.67
C GLU A 32 -0.58 -4.02 -11.63
N LEU A 33 -0.80 -3.45 -10.45
CA LEU A 33 -0.82 -2.01 -10.24
C LEU A 33 0.56 -1.39 -10.49
N ASN A 34 1.62 -2.03 -10.01
CA ASN A 34 2.97 -1.53 -10.24
C ASN A 34 3.31 -1.58 -11.74
N ALA A 35 2.91 -2.65 -12.43
CA ALA A 35 3.09 -2.76 -13.88
C ALA A 35 2.32 -1.68 -14.66
N SER A 36 1.06 -1.39 -14.28
CA SER A 36 0.27 -0.33 -14.93
C SER A 36 0.84 1.07 -14.71
N GLU A 37 1.48 1.30 -13.56
CA GLU A 37 2.15 2.56 -13.21
C GLU A 37 3.62 2.60 -13.69
N GLY A 38 4.04 1.70 -14.58
CA GLY A 38 5.40 1.69 -15.15
C GLY A 38 6.51 1.37 -14.14
N ASN A 39 6.21 0.58 -13.12
CA ASN A 39 7.07 0.21 -11.99
C ASN A 39 7.50 1.37 -11.09
N THR A 40 6.70 2.44 -11.05
CA THR A 40 7.02 3.65 -10.25
C THR A 40 6.61 3.56 -8.78
N LEU A 41 5.80 2.56 -8.39
CA LEU A 41 5.36 2.38 -7.00
C LEU A 41 6.44 1.74 -6.12
N GLY A 42 7.43 1.08 -6.72
CA GLY A 42 8.58 0.51 -6.03
C GLY A 42 9.08 -0.76 -6.69
N THR A 43 9.87 -1.55 -5.95
CA THR A 43 10.38 -2.83 -6.42
C THR A 43 9.45 -3.96 -6.00
N THR A 44 8.90 -4.69 -6.96
CA THR A 44 8.07 -5.87 -6.71
C THR A 44 8.93 -7.01 -6.12
N ASN A 45 8.46 -7.62 -5.05
CA ASN A 45 9.02 -8.82 -4.44
C ASN A 45 7.88 -9.81 -4.15
N GLY A 46 7.63 -10.73 -5.08
CA GLY A 46 6.42 -11.57 -5.06
C GLY A 46 5.17 -10.71 -5.12
N ASN A 47 4.26 -10.90 -4.15
CA ASN A 47 2.99 -10.15 -4.07
C ASN A 47 3.11 -8.83 -3.28
N GLN A 48 4.34 -8.39 -2.99
CA GLN A 48 4.62 -7.19 -2.21
C GLN A 48 5.39 -6.18 -3.05
N ILE A 49 5.28 -4.91 -2.67
CA ILE A 49 6.11 -3.84 -3.24
C ILE A 49 6.96 -3.26 -2.12
N ARG A 50 8.28 -3.23 -2.34
CA ARG A 50 9.20 -2.53 -1.44
C ARG A 50 9.45 -1.12 -1.96
N ARG A 51 9.19 -0.12 -1.11
CA ARG A 51 9.45 1.29 -1.39
C ARG A 51 10.24 1.90 -0.23
N GLY A 52 11.56 2.00 -0.42
CA GLY A 52 12.48 2.42 0.63
C GLY A 52 12.44 1.46 1.84
N VAL A 53 12.09 2.00 3.00
CA VAL A 53 11.98 1.25 4.27
C VAL A 53 10.62 0.57 4.48
N PHE A 54 9.63 0.88 3.64
CA PHE A 54 8.29 0.31 3.73
C PHE A 54 8.11 -0.86 2.77
N THR A 55 7.41 -1.88 3.26
CA THR A 55 6.92 -3.01 2.47
C THR A 55 5.41 -2.92 2.41
N LEU A 56 4.88 -2.85 1.20
CA LEU A 56 3.45 -2.79 0.90
C LEU A 56 2.97 -4.20 0.58
N ALA A 57 1.92 -4.64 1.25
CA ALA A 57 1.29 -5.93 1.02
C ALA A 57 -0.23 -5.78 1.00
N MET A 58 -0.92 -6.63 0.23
CA MET A 58 -2.38 -6.69 0.26
C MET A 58 -2.90 -7.55 1.41
N SER A 59 -4.10 -7.20 1.87
CA SER A 59 -4.91 -7.96 2.80
C SER A 59 -6.27 -8.21 2.16
N PRO A 60 -6.64 -9.47 1.85
CA PRO A 60 -5.84 -10.69 1.95
C PRO A 60 -4.65 -10.71 0.96
N SER A 61 -3.63 -11.53 1.23
CA SER A 61 -2.37 -11.56 0.44
C SER A 61 -2.51 -12.02 -1.02
N THR A 62 -3.61 -12.70 -1.33
CA THR A 62 -3.97 -13.18 -2.66
C THR A 62 -5.46 -12.97 -2.88
N PRO A 63 -5.92 -11.72 -3.03
CA PRO A 63 -7.34 -11.46 -3.20
C PRO A 63 -7.82 -12.02 -4.55
N THR A 64 -9.04 -12.52 -4.57
CA THR A 64 -9.73 -12.96 -5.78
C THR A 64 -10.24 -11.74 -6.55
N ASP A 65 -10.47 -11.92 -7.85
CA ASP A 65 -11.04 -10.86 -8.69
C ASP A 65 -12.45 -10.44 -8.23
N ALA A 66 -13.18 -11.32 -7.54
CA ALA A 66 -14.47 -10.98 -6.94
C ALA A 66 -14.28 -10.04 -5.73
N GLU A 67 -13.37 -10.36 -4.81
CA GLU A 67 -13.07 -9.49 -3.66
C GLU A 67 -12.56 -8.12 -4.10
N LEU A 68 -11.72 -8.08 -5.15
CA LEU A 68 -11.20 -6.83 -5.72
C LEU A 68 -12.26 -5.98 -6.44
N ARG A 69 -13.46 -6.50 -6.72
CA ARG A 69 -14.56 -5.66 -7.21
C ARG A 69 -15.22 -4.88 -6.09
N ASP A 70 -15.20 -5.44 -4.88
CA ASP A 70 -15.91 -4.87 -3.73
C ASP A 70 -14.99 -3.94 -2.93
N ASN A 71 -13.76 -4.36 -2.64
CA ASN A 71 -12.82 -3.59 -1.83
C ASN A 71 -11.36 -4.00 -2.06
N PHE A 72 -10.44 -3.22 -1.51
CA PHE A 72 -9.04 -3.61 -1.30
C PHE A 72 -8.55 -3.08 0.04
N GLU A 73 -7.54 -3.75 0.60
CA GLU A 73 -6.75 -3.22 1.72
C GLU A 73 -5.27 -3.41 1.40
N VAL A 74 -4.49 -2.35 1.58
CA VAL A 74 -3.03 -2.39 1.49
C VAL A 74 -2.43 -1.97 2.82
N ILE A 75 -1.55 -2.81 3.32
CA ILE A 75 -0.81 -2.60 4.56
C ILE A 75 0.63 -2.21 4.19
N ALA A 76 1.07 -1.05 4.66
CA ALA A 76 2.46 -0.63 4.62
C ALA A 76 3.11 -0.92 5.97
N THR A 77 4.16 -1.74 5.97
CA THR A 77 4.94 -2.09 7.15
C THR A 77 6.36 -1.55 7.03
N LYS A 78 6.80 -0.79 8.04
CA LYS A 78 8.20 -0.49 8.31
C LYS A 78 8.67 -1.42 9.42
N ALA A 79 9.59 -2.32 9.09
CA ALA A 79 10.17 -3.23 10.07
C ALA A 79 10.98 -2.45 11.13
N ALA A 80 10.92 -2.92 12.38
CA ALA A 80 11.80 -2.42 13.43
C ALA A 80 13.26 -2.72 13.06
N THR A 81 14.14 -1.74 13.26
CA THR A 81 15.58 -1.99 13.28
C THR A 81 16.13 -1.46 14.60
N VAL A 82 17.40 -1.77 14.90
CA VAL A 82 18.08 -1.22 16.09
C VAL A 82 18.06 0.31 16.16
N SER A 83 17.81 0.98 15.04
CA SER A 83 17.84 2.44 14.93
C SER A 83 16.48 3.06 14.60
N ASN A 84 15.41 2.27 14.42
CA ASN A 84 14.10 2.76 14.02
C ASN A 84 12.95 1.99 14.66
N THR A 85 11.92 2.74 15.08
CA THR A 85 10.65 2.21 15.57
C THR A 85 9.85 1.54 14.43
N PRO A 86 9.21 0.38 14.67
CA PRO A 86 8.28 -0.22 13.72
C PRO A 86 7.05 0.65 13.48
N CYS A 87 6.50 0.59 12.27
CA CYS A 87 5.29 1.31 11.91
C CYS A 87 4.42 0.47 10.98
N VAL A 88 3.11 0.43 11.22
CA VAL A 88 2.14 -0.23 10.37
C VAL A 88 1.01 0.73 10.04
N LEU A 89 0.84 1.00 8.76
CA LEU A 89 -0.25 1.80 8.20
C LEU A 89 -1.10 0.90 7.30
N SER A 90 -2.42 1.08 7.28
CA SER A 90 -3.29 0.46 6.29
C SER A 90 -4.04 1.52 5.50
N VAL A 91 -4.40 1.21 4.26
CA VAL A 91 -5.30 2.02 3.44
C VAL A 91 -6.29 1.11 2.73
N ASP A 92 -7.54 1.54 2.69
CA ASP A 92 -8.62 0.82 1.99
C ASP A 92 -9.12 1.59 0.76
N ALA A 93 -10.17 1.06 0.11
CA ALA A 93 -10.78 1.67 -1.07
C ALA A 93 -11.42 3.04 -0.83
N SER A 94 -11.74 3.41 0.41
CA SER A 94 -12.21 4.76 0.75
C SER A 94 -11.07 5.80 0.68
N GLY A 95 -9.81 5.34 0.68
CA GLY A 95 -8.63 6.18 0.75
C GLY A 95 -8.34 6.71 2.16
N TYR A 96 -9.07 6.23 3.16
CA TYR A 96 -8.73 6.44 4.56
C TYR A 96 -7.46 5.65 4.91
N VAL A 97 -6.50 6.34 5.53
CA VAL A 97 -5.26 5.71 6.01
C VAL A 97 -5.36 5.59 7.52
N ASP A 98 -5.24 4.35 8.02
CA ASP A 98 -5.31 4.02 9.43
C ASP A 98 -3.93 3.60 9.99
N ASP A 99 -3.67 3.95 11.25
CA ASP A 99 -2.46 3.59 11.98
C ASP A 99 -2.71 2.32 12.83
N VAL A 100 -2.50 1.15 12.24
CA VAL A 100 -2.81 -0.14 12.87
C VAL A 100 -1.91 -0.44 14.08
N PHE A 101 -0.63 -0.01 14.03
CA PHE A 101 0.30 -0.12 15.16
C PHE A 101 1.22 1.10 15.21
N ASN A 102 0.99 1.97 16.20
CA ASN A 102 1.68 3.23 16.36
C ASN A 102 2.55 3.24 17.62
N TYR A 103 3.85 2.95 17.46
CA TYR A 103 4.87 3.25 18.47
C TYR A 103 5.74 4.48 18.06
N GLY A 104 5.29 5.29 17.09
CA GLY A 104 6.07 6.41 16.52
C GLY A 104 5.83 6.70 15.03
N CYS A 105 4.68 6.31 14.48
CA CYS A 105 4.30 6.54 13.09
C CYS A 105 3.94 8.01 12.80
N VAL A 106 3.61 8.81 13.81
CA VAL A 106 3.10 10.17 13.59
C VAL A 106 3.73 11.15 14.57
N GLU A 107 4.79 11.82 14.13
CA GLU A 107 5.19 13.11 14.70
C GLU A 107 4.93 14.15 13.59
N PHE A 108 3.89 14.96 13.82
CA PHE A 108 3.48 16.05 12.94
C PHE A 108 4.40 17.26 13.10
#